data_AF-A0A943ZYQ6-F1
#
_entry.id   AF-A0A943ZYQ6-F1
#
_cell.length_a   1.000
_cell.length_b   1.000
_cell.length_c   1.000
_cell.angle_alpha   90.00
_cell.angle_beta   90.00
_cell.angle_gamma   90.00
#
_symmetry.space_group_name_H-M   'P 1'
#
loop_
_entity.id
_entity.type
_entity.pdbx_description
1 polymer ?
#
loop_
_entity_poly.entity_id
_entity_poly.type
_entity_poly.pdbx_seq_one_letter_code
_entity_poly.pdbx_strand_id
1 'polypeptide(L)'
;MEFYHGNLFIGESTDFSVSVVYNGEYNEDTGEAVLSDEAVPIRLQGTLGALMNGINEEMTLEEITENLSFENNKKADIEISEGGGTAYYVGNDYVQIRFDSDEDGEYDRKLLIVYDKSEVETVGSESVAWLEII
;
A
#
# COMPACT_ATOMS: atom_id res chain seq x y z
N MET A 1 -18.62 0.40 4.73
CA MET A 1 -17.69 -0.54 5.37
C MET A 1 -18.22 -1.93 5.14
N GLU A 2 -17.44 -2.77 4.49
CA GLU A 2 -17.80 -4.14 4.16
C GLU A 2 -16.70 -5.09 4.62
N PHE A 3 -17.09 -6.32 4.95
CA PHE A 3 -16.13 -7.39 5.20
C PHE A 3 -15.37 -7.70 3.90
N TYR A 4 -14.05 -7.64 3.93
CA TYR A 4 -13.20 -7.80 2.75
C TYR A 4 -12.63 -9.21 2.67
N HIS A 5 -11.72 -9.56 3.59
CA HIS A 5 -11.07 -10.87 3.64
C HIS A 5 -10.36 -11.10 4.98
N GLY A 6 -10.34 -12.35 5.47
CA GLY A 6 -9.73 -12.68 6.76
C GLY A 6 -10.47 -11.96 7.89
N ASN A 7 -9.81 -11.00 8.55
CA ASN A 7 -10.43 -10.10 9.52
C ASN A 7 -10.46 -8.64 9.01
N LEU A 8 -10.20 -8.39 7.73
CA LEU A 8 -10.09 -7.04 7.18
C LEU A 8 -11.44 -6.48 6.75
N PHE A 9 -11.61 -5.18 6.98
CA PHE A 9 -12.75 -4.40 6.53
C PHE A 9 -12.31 -3.34 5.53
N ILE A 10 -13.15 -3.06 4.55
CA ILE A 10 -12.91 -2.05 3.52
C ILE A 10 -13.99 -0.96 3.57
N GLY A 11 -13.57 0.30 3.54
CA GLY A 11 -14.41 1.46 3.32
C GLY A 11 -14.05 2.10 1.98
N GLU A 12 -15.04 2.36 1.14
CA GLU A 12 -14.84 3.18 -0.05
C GLU A 12 -15.00 4.66 0.32
N SER A 13 -14.07 5.50 -0.14
CA SER A 13 -14.29 6.94 -0.15
C SER A 13 -15.13 7.30 -1.38
N THR A 14 -16.17 8.10 -1.21
CA THR A 14 -16.93 8.65 -2.35
C THR A 14 -16.15 9.71 -3.12
N ASP A 15 -15.13 10.29 -2.49
CA ASP A 15 -14.42 11.48 -2.99
C ASP A 15 -13.06 11.14 -3.60
N PHE A 16 -12.56 9.91 -3.38
CA PHE A 16 -11.24 9.49 -3.83
C PHE A 16 -11.32 8.09 -4.44
N SER A 17 -10.59 7.86 -5.54
CA SER A 17 -10.42 6.54 -6.16
C SER A 17 -9.53 5.59 -5.34
N VAL A 18 -9.59 5.71 -4.01
CA VAL A 18 -8.85 4.88 -3.06
C VAL A 18 -9.82 4.28 -2.05
N SER A 19 -9.60 3.02 -1.70
CA SER A 19 -10.30 2.37 -0.58
C SER A 19 -9.42 2.39 0.65
N VAL A 20 -10.06 2.45 1.81
CA VAL A 20 -9.40 2.43 3.12
C VAL A 20 -9.64 1.06 3.74
N VAL A 21 -8.58 0.42 4.20
CA VAL A 21 -8.62 -0.92 4.81
C VAL A 21 -8.30 -0.81 6.29
N TYR A 22 -9.07 -1.55 7.09
CA TYR A 22 -8.99 -1.59 8.54
C TYR A 22 -8.79 -3.03 9.00
N ASN A 23 -8.10 -3.18 10.12
CA ASN A 23 -8.02 -4.47 10.79
C ASN A 23 -9.21 -4.63 11.74
N GLY A 24 -10.01 -5.66 11.52
CA GLY A 24 -11.03 -6.10 12.46
C GLY A 24 -10.49 -7.12 13.45
N GLU A 25 -11.35 -7.50 14.39
CA GLU A 25 -11.08 -8.48 15.43
C GLU A 25 -12.01 -9.68 15.24
N TYR A 26 -11.53 -10.87 15.61
CA TYR A 26 -12.37 -12.06 15.61
C TYR A 26 -13.15 -12.11 16.92
N ASN A 27 -14.49 -12.08 16.84
CA ASN A 27 -15.36 -12.25 17.99
C ASN A 27 -15.58 -13.75 18.23
N GLU A 28 -15.00 -14.30 19.30
CA GLU A 28 -15.13 -15.73 19.62
C GLU A 28 -16.57 -16.15 20.01
N ASP A 29 -17.36 -15.22 20.55
CA ASP A 29 -18.73 -15.49 21.01
C ASP A 29 -19.70 -15.64 19.83
N THR A 30 -19.53 -14.84 18.77
CA THR A 30 -20.37 -14.89 17.57
C THR A 30 -19.75 -15.68 16.43
N GLY A 31 -18.43 -15.86 16.45
CA GLY A 31 -17.66 -16.47 15.36
C GLY A 31 -17.50 -15.55 14.14
N GLU A 32 -17.74 -14.25 14.29
CA GLU A 32 -17.72 -13.27 13.21
C GLU A 32 -16.54 -12.31 13.34
N ALA A 33 -16.05 -11.80 12.21
CA ALA A 33 -15.16 -10.64 12.23
C ALA A 33 -15.97 -9.38 12.55
N VAL A 34 -15.48 -8.55 13.46
CA VAL A 34 -16.09 -7.29 13.87
C VAL A 34 -15.09 -6.15 13.76
N LEU A 35 -15.58 -4.94 13.49
CA LEU A 35 -14.76 -3.75 13.44
C LEU A 35 -15.07 -2.86 14.66
N SER A 36 -14.04 -2.49 15.41
CA SER A 36 -14.16 -1.56 16.54
C SER A 36 -14.47 -0.14 16.06
N ASP A 37 -15.24 0.61 16.84
CA ASP A 37 -15.46 2.05 16.62
C ASP A 37 -14.16 2.88 16.75
N GLU A 38 -13.15 2.32 17.42
CA GLU A 38 -11.81 2.91 17.58
C GLU A 38 -10.81 2.41 16.51
N ALA A 39 -11.26 1.61 15.54
CA ALA A 39 -10.37 1.05 14.53
C ALA A 39 -9.72 2.14 13.67
N VAL A 40 -8.40 2.07 13.57
CA VAL A 40 -7.61 2.97 12.72
C VAL A 40 -7.32 2.31 11.36
N PRO A 41 -7.23 3.10 10.28
CA PRO A 41 -6.80 2.59 8.98
C PRO A 41 -5.42 1.95 9.07
N ILE A 42 -5.25 0.79 8.46
CA ILE A 42 -3.93 0.13 8.32
C ILE A 42 -3.36 0.28 6.92
N ARG A 43 -4.21 0.58 5.93
CA ARG A 43 -3.82 0.59 4.53
C ARG A 43 -4.77 1.43 3.68
N LEU A 44 -4.21 2.15 2.71
CA LEU A 44 -4.93 2.71 1.57
C LEU A 44 -4.64 1.86 0.33
N GLN A 45 -5.63 1.65 -0.53
CA GLN A 45 -5.48 0.83 -1.73
C GLN A 45 -6.13 1.48 -2.94
N GLY A 46 -5.51 1.38 -4.11
CA GLY A 46 -5.99 2.01 -5.34
C GLY A 46 -4.93 1.96 -6.44
N THR A 47 -5.04 2.87 -7.40
CA THR A 47 -3.95 3.09 -8.37
C THR A 47 -2.86 3.96 -7.74
N LEU A 48 -1.62 3.79 -8.20
CA LEU A 48 -0.47 4.52 -7.68
C LEU A 48 -0.66 6.05 -7.80
N GLY A 49 -1.21 6.53 -8.92
CA GLY A 49 -1.50 7.96 -9.12
C GLY A 49 -2.65 8.49 -8.26
N ALA A 50 -3.56 7.62 -7.78
CA ALA A 50 -4.57 8.01 -6.81
C ALA A 50 -4.02 8.08 -5.38
N LEU A 51 -2.99 7.28 -5.07
CA LEU A 51 -2.32 7.25 -3.78
C LEU A 51 -1.23 8.31 -3.63
N MET A 52 -0.58 8.69 -4.74
CA MET A 52 0.57 9.59 -4.74
C MET A 52 0.44 10.69 -5.79
N ASN A 53 0.52 11.93 -5.34
CA ASN A 53 0.64 13.08 -6.22
C ASN A 53 2.01 13.07 -6.91
N GLY A 54 2.04 13.42 -8.20
CA GLY A 54 3.28 13.55 -8.98
C GLY A 54 3.62 12.34 -9.85
N ILE A 55 2.90 11.22 -9.69
CA ILE A 55 3.02 10.06 -10.58
C ILE A 55 2.00 10.22 -11.72
N ASN A 56 2.41 10.91 -12.79
CA ASN A 56 1.56 11.20 -13.95
C ASN A 56 1.96 10.40 -15.20
N GLU A 57 3.15 9.80 -15.19
CA GLU A 57 3.75 9.05 -16.31
C GLU A 57 4.40 7.77 -15.76
N GLU A 58 4.83 6.87 -16.64
CA GLU A 58 5.64 5.71 -16.25
C GLU A 58 7.01 6.16 -15.72
N MET A 59 7.44 5.56 -14.63
CA MET A 59 8.71 5.84 -13.97
C MET A 59 9.42 4.53 -13.67
N THR A 60 10.73 4.52 -13.76
CA THR A 60 11.55 3.40 -13.31
C THR A 60 11.50 3.23 -11.79
N LEU A 61 11.81 2.03 -11.31
CA LEU A 61 11.92 1.76 -9.88
C LEU A 61 12.95 2.66 -9.18
N GLU A 62 14.01 3.05 -9.88
CA GLU A 62 15.00 4.00 -9.38
C GLU A 62 14.40 5.39 -9.21
N GLU A 63 13.72 5.93 -10.23
CA GLU A 63 13.13 7.27 -10.21
C GLU A 63 12.06 7.41 -9.11
N ILE A 64 11.18 6.42 -8.93
CA ILE A 64 10.18 6.48 -7.85
C ILE A 64 10.83 6.39 -6.46
N THR A 65 11.88 5.59 -6.31
CA THR A 65 12.62 5.49 -5.04
C THR A 65 13.32 6.80 -4.72
N GLU A 66 13.91 7.47 -5.72
CA GLU A 66 14.52 8.79 -5.56
C GLU A 66 13.48 9.85 -5.20
N ASN A 67 12.31 9.85 -5.85
CA ASN A 67 11.22 10.76 -5.51
C ASN A 67 10.69 10.59 -4.08
N LEU A 68 10.77 9.37 -3.55
CA LEU A 68 10.38 9.02 -2.17
C LEU A 68 11.52 9.18 -1.16
N SER A 69 12.72 9.50 -1.61
CA SER A 69 13.90 9.68 -0.76
C SER A 69 14.02 11.13 -0.29
N PHE A 70 14.45 11.34 0.95
CA PHE A 70 14.53 12.67 1.56
C PHE A 70 15.94 13.26 1.54
N GLU A 71 16.03 14.60 1.61
CA GLU A 71 17.29 15.37 1.54
C GLU A 71 18.31 15.02 2.63
N ASN A 72 17.88 14.41 3.74
CA ASN A 72 18.75 13.96 4.84
C ASN A 72 19.57 12.68 4.51
N ASN A 73 19.63 12.27 3.23
CA ASN A 73 20.30 11.07 2.71
C ASN A 73 19.70 9.73 3.16
N LYS A 74 18.49 9.73 3.73
CA LYS A 74 17.77 8.50 4.02
C LYS A 74 17.04 8.08 2.74
N LYS A 75 17.74 7.28 1.93
CA LYS A 75 17.17 6.72 0.70
C LYS A 75 16.04 5.79 1.07
N ALA A 76 14.90 5.92 0.38
CA ALA A 76 13.84 4.93 0.49
C ALA A 76 14.40 3.55 0.15
N ASP A 77 14.03 2.56 0.94
CA ASP A 77 14.52 1.20 0.76
C ASP A 77 13.59 0.43 -0.17
N ILE A 78 14.16 -0.30 -1.13
CA ILE A 78 13.41 -0.99 -2.18
C ILE A 78 13.73 -2.49 -2.16
N GLU A 79 12.68 -3.31 -2.17
CA GLU A 79 12.76 -4.76 -2.27
C GLU A 79 11.71 -5.27 -3.26
N ILE A 80 12.07 -6.25 -4.08
CA ILE A 80 11.07 -7.01 -4.86
C ILE A 80 10.77 -8.28 -4.07
N SER A 81 9.52 -8.44 -3.66
CA SER A 81 9.09 -9.57 -2.86
C SER A 81 7.93 -10.30 -3.53
N GLU A 82 7.92 -11.63 -3.41
CA GLU A 82 6.77 -12.44 -3.81
C GLU A 82 5.58 -12.13 -2.88
N GLY A 83 4.37 -12.14 -3.45
CA GLY A 83 3.12 -11.87 -2.76
C GLY A 83 2.86 -12.86 -1.63
N GLY A 84 3.29 -12.51 -0.42
CA GLY A 84 3.08 -13.27 0.83
C GLY A 84 1.63 -13.27 1.35
N GLY A 85 0.64 -13.29 0.44
CA GLY A 85 -0.77 -13.44 0.80
C GLY A 85 -1.54 -12.18 1.19
N THR A 86 -0.96 -11.00 1.00
CA THR A 86 -1.62 -9.71 1.30
C THR A 86 -2.53 -9.21 0.18
N ALA A 87 -2.46 -9.81 -1.02
CA ALA A 87 -3.19 -9.39 -2.23
C ALA A 87 -3.34 -10.56 -3.24
N TYR A 88 -3.84 -11.72 -2.78
CA TYR A 88 -3.92 -13.00 -3.51
C TYR A 88 -4.54 -13.00 -4.93
N TYR A 89 -5.07 -11.88 -5.43
CA TYR A 89 -5.83 -11.81 -6.68
C TYR A 89 -5.34 -10.75 -7.69
N VAL A 90 -4.33 -9.94 -7.36
CA VAL A 90 -3.92 -8.82 -8.24
C VAL A 90 -2.53 -9.01 -8.86
N GLY A 91 -1.59 -9.65 -8.15
CA GLY A 91 -0.25 -9.92 -8.67
C GLY A 91 0.49 -10.98 -7.85
N ASN A 92 1.51 -11.59 -8.47
CA ASN A 92 2.39 -12.56 -7.80
C ASN A 92 3.63 -11.90 -7.19
N ASP A 93 4.04 -10.76 -7.72
CA ASP A 93 5.23 -10.03 -7.31
C ASP A 93 4.88 -8.56 -7.04
N TYR A 94 5.63 -7.98 -6.10
CA TYR A 94 5.42 -6.62 -5.66
C TYR A 94 6.76 -5.92 -5.47
N VAL A 95 6.81 -4.66 -5.86
CA VAL A 95 7.85 -3.74 -5.41
C VAL A 95 7.40 -3.19 -4.07
N GLN A 96 8.22 -3.38 -3.05
CA GLN A 96 8.04 -2.83 -1.72
C GLN A 96 9.01 -1.66 -1.54
N ILE A 97 8.47 -0.48 -1.25
CA ILE A 97 9.26 0.72 -0.96
C ILE A 97 8.95 1.17 0.46
N ARG A 98 9.97 1.23 1.33
CA ARG A 98 9.87 1.73 2.70
C ARG A 98 10.48 3.12 2.79
N PHE A 99 9.75 4.05 3.38
CA PHE A 99 10.20 5.43 3.50
C PHE A 99 9.74 6.03 4.84
N ASP A 100 10.41 7.12 5.20
CA ASP A 100 10.31 7.85 6.46
C ASP A 100 9.44 9.10 6.22
N SER A 101 8.14 9.00 6.46
CA SER A 101 7.19 10.04 6.03
C SER A 101 7.15 11.27 6.93
N ASP A 102 7.65 11.17 8.17
CA ASP A 102 7.70 12.27 9.14
C ASP A 102 9.12 12.76 9.47
N GLU A 103 10.14 12.20 8.81
CA GLU A 103 11.55 12.58 8.88
C GLU A 103 12.19 12.32 10.26
N ASP A 104 11.70 11.32 11.00
CA ASP A 104 12.17 11.02 12.36
C ASP A 104 13.40 10.09 12.43
N GLY A 105 13.79 9.48 11.30
CA GLY A 105 14.88 8.53 11.23
C GLY A 105 14.46 7.06 11.28
N GLU A 106 13.16 6.74 11.35
CA GLU A 106 12.58 5.39 11.23
C GLU A 106 11.73 5.23 9.95
N TYR A 107 11.42 4.00 9.54
CA TYR A 107 10.51 3.78 8.40
C TYR A 107 9.11 3.51 8.93
N ASP A 108 8.19 4.42 8.64
CA ASP A 108 6.80 4.43 9.15
C ASP A 108 5.76 4.19 8.04
N ARG A 109 6.18 4.18 6.76
CA ARG A 109 5.34 3.85 5.61
C ARG A 109 5.94 2.76 4.75
N LYS A 110 5.06 1.97 4.16
CA LYS A 110 5.42 0.98 3.14
C LYS A 110 4.46 1.05 1.97
N LEU A 111 4.98 1.38 0.79
CA LEU A 111 4.26 1.33 -0.47
C LEU A 111 4.52 -0.03 -1.13
N LEU A 112 3.47 -0.74 -1.48
CA LEU A 112 3.53 -1.95 -2.29
C LEU A 112 2.91 -1.65 -3.66
N ILE A 113 3.62 -1.95 -4.73
CA ILE A 113 3.14 -1.76 -6.10
C ILE A 113 3.12 -3.12 -6.77
N VAL A 114 2.00 -3.51 -7.38
CA VAL A 114 1.94 -4.73 -8.21
C VAL A 114 3.01 -4.62 -9.27
N TYR A 115 3.85 -5.65 -9.37
CA TYR A 115 4.96 -5.67 -10.29
C TYR A 115 4.88 -6.92 -11.16
N ASP A 116 4.89 -6.71 -12.48
CA ASP A 116 5.03 -7.80 -13.43
C ASP A 116 6.49 -7.87 -13.88
N LYS A 117 7.20 -8.91 -13.41
CA LYS A 117 8.62 -9.15 -13.78
C LYS A 117 8.85 -9.36 -15.28
N SER A 118 7.79 -9.56 -16.06
CA SER A 118 7.88 -9.72 -17.52
C SER A 118 7.92 -8.39 -18.28
N GLU A 119 7.52 -7.29 -17.64
CA GLU A 119 7.61 -5.94 -18.19
C GLU A 119 8.88 -5.23 -17.72
N VAL A 120 9.21 -4.10 -18.34
CA VAL A 120 10.35 -3.25 -17.98
C VAL A 120 10.22 -2.85 -16.49
N GLU A 121 11.33 -2.60 -15.78
CA GLU A 121 11.38 -2.21 -14.36
C GLU A 121 10.76 -0.81 -14.11
N THR A 122 9.50 -0.64 -14.48
CA THR A 122 8.74 0.60 -14.49
C THR A 122 7.39 0.40 -13.82
N VAL A 123 6.90 1.46 -13.20
CA VAL A 123 5.57 1.57 -12.60
C VAL A 123 4.92 2.85 -13.12
N GLY A 124 3.60 2.85 -13.26
CA GLY A 124 2.85 3.99 -13.79
C GLY A 124 1.71 4.40 -12.88
N SER A 125 1.05 5.51 -13.21
CA SER A 125 -0.09 6.03 -12.44
C SER A 125 -1.22 5.00 -12.27
N GLU A 126 -1.39 4.10 -13.24
CA GLU A 126 -2.44 3.07 -13.25
C GLU A 126 -2.01 1.76 -12.56
N SER A 127 -0.75 1.64 -12.11
CA SER A 127 -0.29 0.46 -11.37
C SER A 127 -1.10 0.31 -10.08
N VAL A 128 -1.61 -0.89 -9.82
CA VAL A 128 -2.32 -1.15 -8.55
C VAL A 128 -1.30 -1.12 -7.41
N ALA A 129 -1.64 -0.41 -6.34
CA ALA A 129 -0.75 -0.21 -5.21
C ALA A 129 -1.51 -0.16 -3.88
N TRP A 130 -0.73 -0.33 -2.80
CA TRP A 130 -1.16 -0.24 -1.42
C TRP A 130 -0.18 0.61 -0.63
N LEU A 131 -0.68 1.57 0.13
CA LEU A 131 0.10 2.30 1.11
C LEU A 131 -0.24 1.79 2.49
N GLU A 132 0.66 1.04 3.11
CA GLU A 132 0.53 0.57 4.49
C GLU A 132 1.02 1.62 5.49
N ILE A 133 0.25 1.72 6.58
CA ILE A 133 0.48 2.60 7.71
C ILE A 133 1.03 1.72 8.83
N ILE A 134 2.28 1.97 9.24
CA ILE A 134 3.02 1.15 10.22
C ILE A 134 3.05 1.86 11.57
#